data_AF-A0A7C7DGX1-F1
#
_entry.id   AF-A0A7C7DGX1-F1
#
_cell.length_a   1.000
_cell.length_b   1.000
_cell.length_c   1.000
_cell.angle_alpha   90.00
_cell.angle_beta   90.00
_cell.angle_gamma   90.00
#
_symmetry.space_group_name_H-M   'P 1'
#
loop_
_entity.id
_entity.type
_entity.pdbx_description
1 polymer ?
#
loop_
_entity_poly.entity_id
_entity_poly.type
_entity_poly.pdbx_seq_one_letter_code
_entity_poly.pdbx_strand_id
1 'polypeptide(L)'
;IAARIAGHAADVAKGISGAMEWDRRMSEARKSLDWSEQIRLSIDPERAKRLRSTLTPAEVNECSMCGRYCAMKIVSEYLNVPVEKC
;
A
#
# COMPACT_ATOMS: atom_id res chain seq x y z
N ILE A 1 -1.33 -1.83 -18.55
CA ILE A 1 -0.84 -1.66 -17.15
C ILE A 1 0.68 -1.48 -17.10
N ALA A 2 1.49 -2.40 -17.66
CA ALA A 2 2.95 -2.29 -17.65
C ALA A 2 3.50 -0.92 -18.13
N ALA A 3 3.01 -0.40 -19.26
CA ALA A 3 3.43 0.92 -19.75
C ALA A 3 3.06 2.08 -18.81
N ARG A 4 1.94 1.98 -18.07
CA ARG A 4 1.53 2.99 -17.07
C ARG A 4 2.47 2.98 -15.86
N ILE A 5 2.89 1.79 -15.43
CA ILE A 5 3.89 1.62 -14.36
C ILE A 5 5.23 2.26 -14.80
N ALA A 6 5.69 1.95 -16.02
CA ALA A 6 6.93 2.50 -16.55
C ALA A 6 6.87 4.03 -16.72
N GLY A 7 5.74 4.57 -17.20
CA GLY A 7 5.53 6.01 -17.30
C GLY A 7 5.61 6.71 -15.94
N HIS A 8 4.87 6.21 -14.95
CA HIS A 8 4.91 6.74 -13.59
C HIS A 8 6.31 6.69 -12.97
N ALA A 9 7.02 5.57 -13.14
CA ALA A 9 8.39 5.45 -12.67
C ALA A 9 9.33 6.50 -13.31
N ALA A 10 9.15 6.81 -14.59
CA ALA A 10 9.89 7.86 -15.27
C ALA A 10 9.52 9.27 -14.75
N ASP A 11 8.24 9.51 -14.44
CA ASP A 11 7.77 10.78 -13.89
C ASP A 11 8.37 11.04 -12.49
N VAL A 12 8.43 10.00 -11.65
CA VAL A 12 9.10 10.06 -10.34
C VAL A 12 10.59 10.35 -10.51
N ALA A 13 11.27 9.63 -11.40
CA ALA A 13 12.71 9.82 -11.65
C ALA A 13 13.06 11.22 -12.17
N LYS A 14 12.15 11.83 -12.95
CA LYS A 14 12.29 13.20 -13.47
C LYS A 14 11.90 14.28 -12.45
N GLY A 15 11.35 13.91 -11.30
CA GLY A 15 10.87 14.86 -10.30
C GLY A 15 9.64 15.64 -10.75
N ILE A 16 8.76 15.03 -11.57
CA ILE A 16 7.50 15.67 -11.97
C ILE A 16 6.65 15.93 -10.72
N SER A 17 6.16 17.16 -10.60
CA SER A 17 5.37 17.59 -9.45
C SER A 17 4.16 16.68 -9.23
N GLY A 18 3.99 16.19 -7.99
CA GLY A 18 2.89 15.31 -7.61
C GLY A 18 3.08 13.82 -7.93
N ALA A 19 4.09 13.42 -8.72
CA ALA A 19 4.33 12.00 -9.01
C ALA A 19 4.69 11.22 -7.74
N MET A 20 5.70 11.70 -6.99
CA MET A 20 6.14 11.07 -5.74
C MET A 20 5.08 11.13 -4.63
N GLU A 21 4.20 12.13 -4.67
CA GLU A 21 3.10 12.27 -3.71
C GLU A 21 2.10 11.11 -3.81
N TRP A 22 1.86 10.60 -5.01
CA TRP A 22 1.02 9.41 -5.19
C TRP A 22 1.63 8.18 -4.51
N ASP A 23 2.94 7.93 -4.69
CA ASP A 23 3.65 6.85 -4.00
C ASP A 23 3.66 7.02 -2.48
N ARG A 24 3.79 8.25 -2.00
CA ARG A 24 3.76 8.56 -0.56
C ARG A 24 2.42 8.19 0.04
N ARG A 25 1.31 8.66 -0.55
CA ARG A 25 -0.05 8.31 -0.10
C ARG A 25 -0.31 6.81 -0.15
N MET A 26 0.16 6.14 -1.20
CA MET A 26 0.09 4.69 -1.34
C MET A 26 0.86 3.97 -0.22
N SER A 27 2.00 4.52 0.19
CA SER A 27 2.84 3.94 1.25
C SER A 27 2.27 4.20 2.64
N GLU A 28 1.63 5.35 2.86
CA GLU A 28 0.90 5.66 4.08
C GLU A 28 -0.29 4.73 4.29
N ALA A 29 -1.11 4.52 3.25
CA ALA A 29 -2.21 3.55 3.30
C ALA A 29 -1.71 2.11 3.58
N ARG A 30 -0.55 1.74 3.03
CA ARG A 30 0.10 0.44 3.31
C ARG A 30 0.55 0.32 4.76
N LYS A 31 1.15 1.38 5.31
CA LYS A 31 1.57 1.41 6.71
C LYS A 31 0.35 1.20 7.59
N SER A 32 -0.70 2.03 7.42
CA SER A 32 -1.93 2.03 8.23
C SER A 32 -2.82 0.80 8.06
N LEU A 33 -2.48 -0.12 7.15
CA LEU A 33 -3.30 -1.26 6.76
C LEU A 33 -4.69 -0.83 6.23
N ASP A 34 -4.82 0.39 5.71
CA ASP A 34 -6.02 0.86 5.02
C ASP A 34 -6.08 0.25 3.61
N TRP A 35 -6.63 -0.95 3.54
CA TRP A 35 -6.79 -1.67 2.28
C TRP A 35 -7.72 -0.96 1.30
N SER A 36 -8.70 -0.20 1.78
CA SER A 36 -9.64 0.52 0.91
C SER A 36 -8.91 1.61 0.14
N GLU A 37 -8.18 2.48 0.85
CA GLU A 37 -7.38 3.54 0.24
C GLU A 37 -6.23 2.96 -0.58
N GLN A 38 -5.58 1.90 -0.10
CA GLN A 38 -4.52 1.23 -0.83
C GLN A 38 -5.02 0.69 -2.18
N ILE A 39 -6.16 -0.02 -2.20
CA ILE A 39 -6.73 -0.54 -3.43
C ILE A 39 -7.12 0.61 -4.37
N ARG A 40 -7.77 1.65 -3.85
CA ARG A 40 -8.22 2.82 -4.62
C ARG A 40 -7.07 3.56 -5.29
N LEU A 41 -5.93 3.69 -4.60
CA LEU A 41 -4.72 4.35 -5.11
C LEU A 41 -3.88 3.47 -6.03
N SER A 42 -4.11 2.16 -6.10
CA SER A 42 -3.30 1.28 -6.94
C SER A 42 -3.51 1.56 -8.45
N ILE A 43 -2.53 1.21 -9.28
CA ILE A 43 -2.59 1.39 -10.74
C ILE A 43 -3.72 0.55 -11.39
N ASP A 44 -4.09 -0.55 -10.74
CA ASP A 44 -5.16 -1.48 -11.16
C ASP A 44 -6.00 -1.91 -9.93
N PRO A 45 -6.96 -1.07 -9.50
CA PRO A 45 -7.78 -1.32 -8.31
C PRO A 45 -8.58 -2.62 -8.38
N GLU A 46 -9.10 -2.94 -9.55
CA GLU A 46 -9.88 -4.16 -9.77
C GLU A 46 -9.04 -5.42 -9.53
N ARG A 47 -7.83 -5.46 -10.08
CA ARG A 47 -6.91 -6.57 -9.83
C ARG A 47 -6.46 -6.61 -8.37
N ALA A 48 -6.14 -5.48 -7.76
CA ALA A 48 -5.72 -5.40 -6.36
C ALA A 48 -6.82 -5.91 -5.41
N LYS A 49 -8.07 -5.49 -5.63
CA LYS A 49 -9.24 -5.94 -4.88
C LYS A 49 -9.43 -7.45 -4.97
N ARG A 50 -9.40 -8.00 -6.19
CA ARG A 50 -9.53 -9.45 -6.41
C ARG A 50 -8.45 -10.24 -5.67
N LEU A 51 -7.19 -9.84 -5.81
CA LEU A 51 -6.07 -10.51 -5.12
C LEU A 51 -6.24 -10.48 -3.60
N ARG A 52 -6.63 -9.33 -3.04
CA ARG A 52 -6.88 -9.20 -1.61
C ARG A 52 -8.00 -10.14 -1.14
N SER A 53 -9.13 -10.14 -1.83
CA SER A 53 -10.29 -10.97 -1.46
C SER A 53 -10.04 -12.46 -1.61
N THR A 54 -9.20 -12.88 -2.56
CA THR A 54 -8.91 -14.30 -2.79
C THR A 54 -7.86 -14.84 -1.82
N LEU A 55 -6.88 -14.01 -1.45
CA LEU A 55 -5.73 -14.45 -0.66
C LEU A 55 -5.91 -14.26 0.84
N THR A 56 -6.86 -13.44 1.28
CA THR A 56 -7.01 -13.14 2.71
C THR A 56 -8.48 -13.01 3.10
N PRO A 57 -8.91 -13.66 4.20
CA PRO A 57 -10.24 -13.47 4.77
C PRO A 57 -10.50 -12.00 5.12
N ALA A 58 -11.76 -11.59 5.06
CA ALA A 58 -12.15 -10.20 5.31
C ALA A 58 -11.88 -9.74 6.75
N GLU A 59 -11.83 -10.66 7.73
CA GLU A 59 -11.60 -10.32 9.14
C GLU A 59 -10.12 -10.09 9.49
N VAL A 60 -9.19 -10.41 8.59
CA VAL A 60 -7.75 -10.32 8.86
C VAL A 60 -7.21 -9.00 8.29
N ASN A 61 -6.66 -8.12 9.12
CA ASN A 61 -6.14 -6.82 8.68
C ASN A 61 -4.77 -6.92 7.98
N GLU A 62 -4.00 -7.96 8.25
CA GLU A 62 -2.70 -8.23 7.65
C GLU A 62 -2.83 -8.88 6.27
N CYS A 63 -1.75 -8.91 5.50
CA CYS A 63 -1.68 -9.73 4.30
C CYS A 63 -1.37 -11.20 4.66
N SER A 64 -1.66 -12.10 3.72
CA SER A 64 -1.37 -13.54 3.84
C SER A 64 0.12 -13.89 3.83
N MET A 65 1.01 -12.95 3.50
CA MET A 65 2.45 -13.22 3.40
C MET A 65 3.10 -13.43 4.78
N CYS A 66 2.92 -12.47 5.70
CA CYS A 66 3.51 -12.55 7.04
C CYS A 66 2.49 -12.97 8.11
N GLY A 67 1.19 -12.83 7.83
CA GLY A 67 0.11 -13.12 8.76
C GLY A 67 0.31 -12.40 10.11
N ARG A 68 0.32 -13.18 11.19
CA ARG A 68 0.47 -12.67 12.58
C ARG A 68 1.80 -11.95 12.84
N TYR A 69 2.81 -12.13 11.99
CA TYR A 69 4.12 -11.48 12.12
C TYR A 69 4.27 -10.30 11.15
N CYS A 70 3.19 -9.53 10.94
CA CYS A 70 3.21 -8.38 10.06
C CYS A 70 4.21 -7.33 10.56
N ALA A 71 5.22 -7.04 9.73
CA ALA A 71 6.29 -6.09 10.05
C ALA A 71 5.75 -4.70 10.39
N MET A 72 4.74 -4.21 9.68
CA MET A 72 4.17 -2.87 9.93
C MET A 72 3.54 -2.79 11.32
N LYS A 73 2.82 -3.82 11.77
CA LYS A 73 2.26 -3.87 13.13
C LYS A 73 3.33 -3.93 14.19
N ILE A 74 4.30 -4.82 14.03
CA ILE A 74 5.39 -5.02 15.01
C ILE A 74 6.19 -3.72 15.19
N VAL A 75 6.54 -3.04 14.09
CA VAL A 75 7.28 -1.78 14.15
C VAL A 75 6.46 -0.69 14.81
N SER A 76 5.17 -0.56 14.47
CA SER A 76 4.28 0.43 15.11
C SER A 76 4.12 0.19 16.60
N GLU A 77 3.95 -1.06 17.01
CA GLU A 77 3.86 -1.45 18.43
C GLU A 77 5.16 -1.14 19.17
N TYR A 78 6.31 -1.51 18.60
CA TYR A 78 7.62 -1.29 19.22
C TYR A 78 7.96 0.19 19.36
N LEU A 79 7.70 1.00 18.32
CA LEU A 79 8.00 2.43 18.33
C LEU A 79 6.94 3.27 19.06
N ASN A 80 5.81 2.67 19.46
CA ASN A 80 4.65 3.36 20.01
C ASN A 80 4.18 4.53 19.09
N VAL A 81 4.28 4.33 17.77
CA VAL A 81 3.84 5.30 16.77
C VAL A 81 2.56 4.77 16.13
N PRO A 82 1.46 5.56 16.14
CA PRO A 82 0.23 5.17 15.45
C PRO A 82 0.53 4.81 14.01
N VAL A 83 -0.13 3.75 13.52
CA VAL A 83 0.09 3.21 12.18
C VAL A 83 -0.18 4.26 11.07
N GLU A 84 -0.90 5.34 11.40
CA GLU A 84 -1.26 6.46 10.53
C GLU A 84 -0.17 7.53 10.34
N LYS A 85 0.86 7.62 11.20
CA LYS A 85 1.89 8.68 11.11
C LYS A 85 3.22 8.08 10.69
N CYS A 86 3.69 8.43 9.49
CA CYS A 86 5.04 8.14 9.02
C CYS A 86 6.00 9.27 9.35
#